data_AF-A0A3N1JA20-F1
#
_entry.id   AF-A0A3N1JA20-F1
#
_cell.length_a   1.000
_cell.length_b   1.000
_cell.length_c   1.000
_cell.angle_alpha   90.00
_cell.angle_beta   90.00
_cell.angle_gamma   90.00
#
_symmetry.space_group_name_H-M   'P 1'
#
loop_
_entity.id
_entity.type
_entity.pdbx_description
1 polymer ?
#
loop_
_entity_poly.entity_id
_entity_poly.type
_entity_poly.pdbx_seq_one_letter_code
_entity_poly.pdbx_strand_id
1 'polypeptide(L)'
;MAREDYKTEWVNGVLQQARQFGLIFVQLGATQAPLVSLVCEQEHCFSVEEYVSLRAGARGATPTFVLGLRPEKLGEDPKSPTLGLLRERVMDDMAAGGRVVLVSAAPRVAYPPVPGSSLLEDAKFVAGPLAPIPVDANAVPEAVLPVCRENESPLQEVLEASLRELGLEVCASLDHALFEAALDPADLFSTLTSREVEALRGASLVRTSTSGPEWTMPLRISELRDALSEVLSDQTETQEALGAVFASLWSIERSVRRALRIRAIELWGARWRRQVLAGDLKEKVEGRAKTSAYAVASSISQIRDPLEWLTMGELLETRARSQIGDLGLEEPLWKTLANEVLPVRNQISHMRLLRPTDLGTVLKWAKVVQVKLR
;
A
#
# COMPACT_ATOMS: atom_id res chain seq x y z
N MET A 1 27.82 -32.27 3.76
CA MET A 1 28.54 -31.60 2.66
C MET A 1 27.55 -30.99 1.64
N ALA A 2 26.43 -30.40 2.10
CA ALA A 2 25.32 -29.93 1.25
C ALA A 2 24.70 -28.60 1.74
N ARG A 3 25.44 -27.81 2.55
CA ARG A 3 24.90 -26.63 3.25
C ARG A 3 25.20 -25.28 2.57
N GLU A 4 26.25 -25.19 1.74
CA GLU A 4 26.64 -23.95 1.03
C GLU A 4 26.18 -23.88 -0.43
N ASP A 5 25.68 -24.98 -0.99
CA ASP A 5 25.41 -25.08 -2.44
C ASP A 5 24.22 -24.22 -2.89
N TYR A 6 23.13 -24.18 -2.12
CA TYR A 6 21.87 -23.58 -2.59
C TYR A 6 21.94 -22.07 -2.87
N LYS A 7 22.79 -21.34 -2.14
CA LYS A 7 22.98 -19.89 -2.35
C LYS A 7 23.76 -19.62 -3.61
N THR A 8 24.85 -20.36 -3.80
CA THR A 8 25.70 -20.28 -4.98
C THR A 8 24.93 -20.70 -6.23
N GLU A 9 24.13 -21.76 -6.14
CA GLU A 9 23.18 -22.17 -7.17
C GLU A 9 22.18 -21.07 -7.50
N TRP A 10 21.62 -20.41 -6.48
CA TRP A 10 20.70 -19.30 -6.70
C TRP A 10 21.37 -18.10 -7.39
N VAL A 11 22.57 -17.68 -6.95
CA VAL A 11 23.33 -16.61 -7.62
C VAL A 11 23.62 -16.97 -9.07
N ASN A 12 24.05 -18.21 -9.33
CA ASN A 12 24.26 -18.71 -10.69
C ASN A 12 22.96 -18.65 -11.52
N GLY A 13 21.82 -18.97 -10.92
CA GLY A 13 20.50 -18.83 -11.51
C GLY A 13 20.15 -17.37 -11.85
N VAL A 14 20.45 -16.42 -10.96
CA VAL A 14 20.30 -14.97 -11.21
C VAL A 14 21.16 -14.54 -12.39
N LEU A 15 22.43 -14.95 -12.44
CA LEU A 15 23.34 -14.65 -13.54
C LEU A 15 22.84 -15.24 -14.88
N GLN A 16 22.33 -16.47 -14.87
CA GLN A 16 21.74 -17.10 -16.05
C GLN A 16 20.50 -16.34 -16.54
N GLN A 17 19.60 -15.98 -15.63
CA GLN A 17 18.43 -15.17 -15.98
C GLN A 17 18.86 -13.80 -16.49
N ALA A 18 19.91 -13.19 -15.95
CA ALA A 18 20.38 -11.88 -16.38
C ALA A 18 20.80 -11.96 -17.84
N ARG A 19 21.55 -13.02 -18.22
CA ARG A 19 21.92 -13.28 -19.61
C ARG A 19 20.71 -13.38 -20.55
N GLN A 20 19.62 -14.00 -20.09
CA GLN A 20 18.39 -14.21 -20.86
C GLN A 20 17.53 -12.94 -20.98
N PHE A 21 17.30 -12.23 -19.87
CA PHE A 21 16.31 -11.15 -19.80
C PHE A 21 16.91 -9.75 -19.92
N GLY A 22 18.22 -9.57 -19.81
CA GLY A 22 18.86 -8.26 -19.89
C GLY A 22 18.83 -7.49 -18.57
N LEU A 23 17.65 -7.40 -17.97
CA LEU A 23 17.37 -6.64 -16.75
C LEU A 23 16.64 -7.50 -15.72
N ILE A 24 17.20 -7.57 -14.51
CA ILE A 24 16.61 -8.27 -13.37
C ILE A 24 16.39 -7.30 -12.23
N PHE A 25 15.32 -7.53 -11.48
CA PHE A 25 15.13 -6.95 -10.16
C PHE A 25 15.04 -8.07 -9.13
N VAL A 26 15.90 -7.98 -8.12
CA VAL A 26 15.96 -8.89 -6.99
C VAL A 26 15.58 -8.13 -5.72
N GLN A 27 14.62 -8.68 -4.98
CA GLN A 27 14.30 -8.19 -3.65
C GLN A 27 15.10 -9.01 -2.62
N LEU A 28 16.06 -8.37 -1.96
CA LEU A 28 16.87 -8.95 -0.87
C LEU A 28 16.84 -7.98 0.32
N GLY A 29 16.06 -8.35 1.34
CA GLY A 29 15.89 -7.58 2.57
C GLY A 29 16.30 -8.36 3.81
N ALA A 30 15.70 -8.01 4.95
CA ALA A 30 16.00 -8.54 6.28
C ALA A 30 15.98 -10.07 6.34
N THR A 31 14.97 -10.73 5.74
CA THR A 31 14.85 -12.20 5.73
C THR A 31 15.97 -12.91 4.98
N GLN A 32 16.67 -12.17 4.11
CA GLN A 32 17.67 -12.65 3.17
C GLN A 32 19.03 -11.98 3.35
N ALA A 33 19.27 -11.34 4.51
CA ALA A 33 20.50 -10.58 4.78
C ALA A 33 21.81 -11.33 4.43
N PRO A 34 21.96 -12.65 4.71
CA PRO A 34 23.16 -13.39 4.33
C PRO A 34 23.44 -13.46 2.81
N LEU A 35 22.42 -13.28 1.97
CA LEU A 35 22.59 -13.28 0.50
C LEU A 35 23.09 -11.95 -0.03
N VAL A 36 22.80 -10.85 0.67
CA VAL A 36 23.28 -9.52 0.28
C VAL A 36 24.81 -9.52 0.24
N SER A 37 25.46 -10.09 1.27
CA SER A 37 26.93 -10.22 1.31
C SER A 37 27.48 -11.01 0.13
N LEU A 38 26.85 -12.11 -0.25
CA LEU A 38 27.26 -12.94 -1.40
C LEU A 38 27.13 -12.20 -2.75
N VAL A 39 26.13 -11.32 -2.86
CA VAL A 39 25.97 -10.43 -4.03
C VAL A 39 27.02 -9.32 -4.02
N CYS A 40 27.38 -8.79 -2.85
CA CYS A 40 28.45 -7.79 -2.72
C CYS A 40 29.83 -8.33 -3.12
N GLU A 41 30.06 -9.63 -2.99
CA GLU A 41 31.32 -10.29 -3.39
C GLU A 41 31.50 -10.43 -4.91
N GLN A 42 30.48 -10.09 -5.72
CA GLN A 42 30.56 -10.15 -7.18
C GLN A 42 31.45 -9.02 -7.74
N GLU A 43 32.26 -9.32 -8.76
CA GLU A 43 33.26 -8.38 -9.33
C GLU A 43 32.67 -7.05 -9.83
N HIS A 44 31.41 -7.05 -10.27
CA HIS A 44 30.72 -5.87 -10.81
C HIS A 44 29.55 -5.44 -9.93
N CYS A 45 29.83 -5.16 -8.67
CA CYS A 45 28.84 -4.69 -7.71
C CYS A 45 29.05 -3.21 -7.38
N PHE A 46 28.01 -2.40 -7.54
CA PHE A 46 28.06 -0.94 -7.35
C PHE A 46 26.84 -0.47 -6.55
N SER A 47 26.99 0.57 -5.76
CA SER A 47 25.85 1.37 -5.30
C SER A 47 25.17 2.08 -6.48
N VAL A 48 23.91 2.54 -6.30
CA VAL A 48 23.20 3.34 -7.31
C VAL A 48 24.03 4.59 -7.67
N GLU A 49 24.60 5.27 -6.68
CA GLU A 49 25.38 6.51 -6.86
C GLU A 49 26.65 6.27 -7.69
N GLU A 50 27.39 5.20 -7.38
CA GLU A 50 28.57 4.81 -8.15
C GLU A 50 28.17 4.41 -9.57
N TYR A 51 27.13 3.60 -9.71
CA TYR A 51 26.69 3.07 -10.99
C TYR A 51 26.29 4.18 -11.98
N VAL A 52 25.51 5.16 -11.54
CA VAL A 52 25.10 6.30 -12.36
C VAL A 52 26.28 7.20 -12.73
N SER A 53 27.30 7.28 -11.87
CA SER A 53 28.50 8.11 -12.09
C SER A 53 29.52 7.48 -13.05
N LEU A 54 29.42 6.18 -13.32
CA LEU A 54 30.34 5.47 -14.21
C LEU A 54 30.10 5.85 -15.66
N ARG A 55 31.17 5.99 -16.46
CA ARG A 55 31.03 6.23 -17.91
C ARG A 55 30.39 5.03 -18.62
N ALA A 56 29.60 5.32 -19.65
CA ALA A 56 29.00 4.29 -20.50
C ALA A 56 30.12 3.52 -21.19
N GLY A 57 30.04 2.20 -21.13
CA GLY A 57 31.08 1.34 -21.69
C GLY A 57 30.58 -0.09 -21.77
N ALA A 58 30.97 -0.80 -22.83
CA ALA A 58 30.62 -2.21 -23.00
C ALA A 58 31.26 -3.03 -21.88
N ARG A 59 30.48 -3.37 -20.84
CA ARG A 59 30.93 -4.20 -19.71
C ARG A 59 30.98 -5.71 -20.04
N GLY A 60 31.07 -6.05 -21.32
CA GLY A 60 31.05 -7.44 -21.77
C GLY A 60 29.77 -8.18 -21.36
N ALA A 61 29.87 -9.50 -21.27
CA ALA A 61 28.74 -10.38 -20.96
C ALA A 61 28.48 -10.54 -19.45
N THR A 62 29.28 -9.92 -18.58
CA THR A 62 29.18 -10.10 -17.12
C THR A 62 28.10 -9.18 -16.55
N PRO A 63 27.10 -9.71 -15.81
CA PRO A 63 26.07 -8.90 -15.18
C PRO A 63 26.63 -7.91 -14.15
N THR A 64 26.14 -6.67 -14.19
CA THR A 64 26.43 -5.64 -13.20
C THR A 64 25.32 -5.62 -12.15
N PHE A 65 25.69 -5.78 -10.88
CA PHE A 65 24.79 -5.64 -9.74
C PHE A 65 24.77 -4.20 -9.27
N VAL A 66 23.55 -3.65 -9.12
CA VAL A 66 23.31 -2.30 -8.63
C VAL A 66 22.54 -2.39 -7.33
N LEU A 67 23.21 -2.08 -6.23
CA LEU A 67 22.70 -2.17 -4.86
C LEU A 67 22.19 -0.84 -4.35
N GLY A 68 21.34 -0.89 -3.34
CA GLY A 68 20.99 0.28 -2.54
C GLY A 68 19.87 1.14 -3.14
N LEU A 69 19.04 0.57 -4.02
CA LEU A 69 17.78 1.21 -4.37
C LEU A 69 16.93 1.37 -3.09
N ARG A 70 16.48 2.60 -2.82
CA ARG A 70 15.63 2.94 -1.68
C ARG A 70 14.54 3.91 -2.11
N PRO A 71 13.24 3.62 -1.88
CA PRO A 71 12.15 4.51 -2.28
C PRO A 71 12.31 5.95 -1.76
N GLU A 72 12.78 6.12 -0.52
CA GLU A 72 12.84 7.40 0.18
C GLU A 72 13.98 8.30 -0.35
N LYS A 73 15.06 7.70 -0.83
CA LYS A 73 16.24 8.45 -1.32
C LYS A 73 16.07 8.96 -2.76
N LEU A 74 15.07 8.48 -3.48
CA LEU A 74 14.88 8.73 -4.90
C LEU A 74 13.96 9.95 -5.11
N GLY A 75 14.43 11.14 -4.76
CA GLY A 75 13.75 12.41 -5.07
C GLY A 75 13.71 13.46 -3.97
N GLU A 76 14.06 13.11 -2.72
CA GLU A 76 14.03 14.05 -1.60
C GLU A 76 15.29 14.94 -1.49
N ASP A 77 16.47 14.39 -1.85
CA ASP A 77 17.71 15.16 -1.93
C ASP A 77 17.99 15.52 -3.40
N PRO A 78 18.12 16.82 -3.76
CA PRO A 78 18.46 17.23 -5.12
C PRO A 78 19.81 16.70 -5.63
N LYS A 79 20.66 16.15 -4.74
CA LYS A 79 21.93 15.50 -5.10
C LYS A 79 21.84 13.98 -5.25
N SER A 80 20.76 13.36 -4.79
CA SER A 80 20.56 11.92 -4.94
C SER A 80 20.18 11.59 -6.39
N PRO A 81 20.73 10.52 -6.97
CA PRO A 81 20.35 10.08 -8.31
C PRO A 81 18.86 9.73 -8.33
N THR A 82 18.13 10.23 -9.31
CA THR A 82 16.70 9.92 -9.48
C THR A 82 16.52 8.56 -10.18
N LEU A 83 15.35 7.93 -10.04
CA LEU A 83 14.99 6.76 -10.85
C LEU A 83 15.10 7.02 -12.36
N GLY A 84 14.88 8.27 -12.77
CA GLY A 84 15.06 8.70 -14.16
C GLY A 84 16.50 8.57 -14.65
N LEU A 85 17.47 9.04 -13.84
CA LEU A 85 18.90 8.93 -14.16
C LEU A 85 19.36 7.47 -14.15
N LEU A 86 18.92 6.70 -13.14
CA LEU A 86 19.22 5.27 -13.09
C LEU A 86 18.67 4.55 -14.33
N ARG A 87 17.44 4.87 -14.74
CA ARG A 87 16.82 4.29 -15.93
C ARG A 87 17.60 4.61 -17.20
N GLU A 88 17.94 5.88 -17.43
CA GLU A 88 18.72 6.29 -18.61
C GLU A 88 20.04 5.49 -18.67
N ARG A 89 20.74 5.42 -17.54
CA ARG A 89 21.98 4.66 -17.43
C ARG A 89 21.82 3.17 -17.74
N VAL A 90 20.81 2.53 -17.15
CA VAL A 90 20.55 1.10 -17.38
C VAL A 90 20.23 0.83 -18.85
N MET A 91 19.44 1.71 -19.48
CA MET A 91 19.10 1.56 -20.89
C MET A 91 20.32 1.71 -21.81
N ASP A 92 21.22 2.64 -21.52
CA ASP A 92 22.49 2.78 -22.25
C ASP A 92 23.36 1.53 -22.14
N ASP A 93 23.53 1.00 -20.92
CA ASP A 93 24.30 -0.22 -20.70
C ASP A 93 23.65 -1.44 -21.40
N MET A 94 22.31 -1.55 -21.37
CA MET A 94 21.59 -2.61 -22.07
C MET A 94 21.71 -2.48 -23.60
N ALA A 95 21.63 -1.26 -24.14
CA ALA A 95 21.81 -0.99 -25.57
C ALA A 95 23.23 -1.34 -26.05
N ALA A 96 24.23 -1.17 -25.17
CA ALA A 96 25.61 -1.62 -25.39
C ALA A 96 25.81 -3.15 -25.21
N GLY A 97 24.73 -3.90 -24.98
CA GLY A 97 24.77 -5.35 -24.79
C GLY A 97 25.11 -5.79 -23.36
N GLY A 98 25.15 -4.86 -22.39
CA GLY A 98 25.31 -5.15 -20.97
C GLY A 98 24.12 -5.87 -20.36
N ARG A 99 24.29 -6.31 -19.11
CA ARG A 99 23.26 -7.00 -18.30
C ARG A 99 23.24 -6.37 -16.92
N VAL A 100 22.07 -6.06 -16.39
CA VAL A 100 21.91 -5.34 -15.13
C VAL A 100 21.02 -6.11 -14.17
N VAL A 101 21.46 -6.21 -12.91
CA VAL A 101 20.72 -6.78 -11.80
C VAL A 101 20.52 -5.70 -10.75
N LEU A 102 19.30 -5.18 -10.64
CA LEU A 102 18.90 -4.24 -9.61
C LEU A 102 18.60 -5.01 -8.33
N VAL A 103 19.15 -4.58 -7.20
CA VAL A 103 18.96 -5.21 -5.91
C VAL A 103 18.43 -4.19 -4.90
N SER A 104 17.32 -4.54 -4.27
CA SER A 104 16.57 -3.67 -3.37
C SER A 104 16.08 -4.46 -2.16
N ALA A 105 16.07 -3.84 -0.98
CA ALA A 105 15.33 -4.39 0.17
C ALA A 105 13.82 -4.16 0.02
N ALA A 106 13.44 -2.99 -0.50
CA ALA A 106 12.06 -2.63 -0.75
C ALA A 106 11.48 -3.35 -1.99
N PRO A 107 10.19 -3.71 -1.99
CA PRO A 107 9.53 -4.30 -3.14
C PRO A 107 9.26 -3.25 -4.23
N ARG A 108 8.98 -3.68 -5.47
CA ARG A 108 8.66 -2.76 -6.58
C ARG A 108 7.47 -1.85 -6.29
N VAL A 109 6.47 -2.36 -5.58
CA VAL A 109 5.25 -1.62 -5.23
C VAL A 109 5.53 -0.46 -4.28
N ALA A 110 6.64 -0.47 -3.54
CA ALA A 110 7.02 0.64 -2.67
C ALA A 110 7.63 1.82 -3.44
N TYR A 111 7.94 1.68 -4.73
CA TYR A 111 8.48 2.76 -5.54
C TYR A 111 7.34 3.54 -6.22
N PRO A 112 7.43 4.88 -6.24
CA PRO A 112 6.38 5.70 -6.85
C PRO A 112 6.24 5.39 -8.35
N PRO A 113 5.01 5.41 -8.90
CA PRO A 113 4.80 5.20 -10.32
C PRO A 113 5.45 6.33 -11.12
N VAL A 114 6.39 5.98 -12.00
CA VAL A 114 7.02 6.95 -12.91
C VAL A 114 6.20 7.04 -14.19
N PRO A 115 5.70 8.24 -14.58
CA PRO A 115 4.96 8.41 -15.84
C PRO A 115 5.80 7.96 -17.05
N GLY A 116 5.30 7.00 -17.83
CA GLY A 116 5.99 6.44 -18.99
C GLY A 116 6.33 4.96 -18.82
N SER A 117 7.48 4.52 -19.33
CA SER A 117 7.98 3.16 -19.09
C SER A 117 8.72 3.14 -17.75
N SER A 118 8.45 2.11 -16.94
CA SER A 118 8.99 1.96 -15.59
C SER A 118 10.11 0.93 -15.62
N LEU A 119 11.32 1.36 -15.24
CA LEU A 119 12.51 0.50 -15.14
C LEU A 119 12.23 -0.78 -14.34
N LEU A 120 11.49 -0.63 -13.24
CA LEU A 120 11.18 -1.75 -12.35
C LEU A 120 10.12 -2.68 -12.94
N GLU A 121 9.17 -2.16 -13.71
CA GLU A 121 8.16 -2.97 -14.38
C GLU A 121 8.75 -3.79 -15.53
N ASP A 122 9.71 -3.21 -16.25
CA ASP A 122 10.42 -3.84 -17.37
C ASP A 122 11.40 -4.95 -16.90
N ALA A 123 11.82 -4.90 -15.64
CA ALA A 123 12.75 -5.88 -15.06
C ALA A 123 12.09 -7.23 -14.79
N LYS A 124 12.80 -8.34 -15.04
CA LYS A 124 12.38 -9.68 -14.60
C LYS A 124 12.52 -9.81 -13.08
N PHE A 125 11.47 -10.24 -12.39
CA PHE A 125 11.50 -10.43 -10.94
C PHE A 125 12.14 -11.77 -10.57
N VAL A 126 13.05 -11.73 -9.61
CA VAL A 126 13.64 -12.92 -8.97
C VAL A 126 13.61 -12.75 -7.46
N ALA A 127 13.01 -13.73 -6.75
CA ALA A 127 13.04 -13.78 -5.29
C ALA A 127 14.31 -14.49 -4.79
N GLY A 128 14.72 -14.19 -3.56
CA GLY A 128 15.71 -14.98 -2.85
C GLY A 128 15.25 -16.43 -2.64
N PRO A 129 16.17 -17.40 -2.58
CA PRO A 129 15.88 -18.79 -2.25
C PRO A 129 15.53 -18.91 -0.76
N LEU A 130 14.67 -19.87 -0.45
CA LEU A 130 14.49 -20.33 0.92
C LEU A 130 15.63 -21.28 1.29
N ALA A 131 16.00 -21.31 2.57
CA ALA A 131 16.96 -22.28 3.06
C ALA A 131 16.32 -23.69 3.09
N PRO A 132 17.04 -24.75 2.69
CA PRO A 132 16.50 -26.10 2.69
C PRO A 132 16.21 -26.57 4.12
N ILE A 133 14.96 -26.97 4.39
CA ILE A 133 14.53 -27.43 5.71
C ILE A 133 15.13 -28.83 5.97
N PRO A 134 15.85 -29.06 7.10
CA PRO A 134 16.29 -30.39 7.48
C PRO A 134 15.09 -31.33 7.66
N VAL A 135 15.23 -32.60 7.28
CA VAL A 135 14.15 -33.61 7.32
C VAL A 135 13.78 -34.04 8.76
N ASP A 136 14.46 -33.49 9.78
CA ASP A 136 14.26 -33.89 11.18
C ASP A 136 13.02 -33.23 11.82
N ALA A 137 12.31 -34.00 12.64
CA ALA A 137 11.08 -33.60 13.34
C ALA A 137 11.24 -32.44 14.35
N ASN A 138 12.48 -32.05 14.67
CA ASN A 138 12.80 -30.88 15.50
C ASN A 138 13.19 -29.65 14.66
N ALA A 139 12.92 -29.65 13.35
CA ALA A 139 13.21 -28.52 12.49
C ALA A 139 12.50 -27.26 13.01
N VAL A 140 13.31 -26.26 13.35
CA VAL A 140 12.88 -24.92 13.71
C VAL A 140 12.25 -24.28 12.46
N PRO A 141 10.92 -24.06 12.38
CA PRO A 141 10.25 -23.62 11.14
C PRO A 141 10.86 -22.36 10.54
N GLU A 142 11.33 -21.44 11.37
CA GLU A 142 11.97 -20.19 10.98
C GLU A 142 13.36 -20.37 10.35
N ALA A 143 14.01 -21.52 10.50
CA ALA A 143 15.28 -21.83 9.83
C ALA A 143 15.15 -21.98 8.31
N VAL A 144 13.93 -21.91 7.76
CA VAL A 144 13.67 -21.74 6.32
C VAL A 144 14.10 -20.35 5.81
N LEU A 145 14.14 -19.34 6.70
CA LEU A 145 14.68 -18.03 6.39
C LEU A 145 16.21 -18.04 6.58
N PRO A 146 17.00 -17.66 5.56
CA PRO A 146 18.46 -17.70 5.67
C PRO A 146 19.02 -16.91 6.86
N VAL A 147 18.45 -15.74 7.17
CA VAL A 147 18.90 -14.92 8.30
C VAL A 147 18.71 -15.61 9.66
N CYS A 148 17.55 -16.23 9.91
CA CYS A 148 17.27 -16.93 11.17
C CYS A 148 18.16 -18.17 11.33
N ARG A 149 18.51 -18.81 10.22
CA ARG A 149 19.34 -20.01 10.20
C ARG A 149 20.82 -19.73 10.48
N GLU A 150 21.35 -18.64 9.95
CA GLU A 150 22.81 -18.41 9.91
C GLU A 150 23.28 -17.35 10.89
N ASN A 151 22.48 -16.30 11.08
CA ASN A 151 22.81 -15.23 12.01
C ASN A 151 22.15 -15.46 13.38
N GLU A 152 21.36 -16.53 13.53
CA GLU A 152 20.56 -16.84 14.72
C GLU A 152 19.69 -15.65 15.18
N SER A 153 19.29 -14.81 14.21
CA SER A 153 18.47 -13.63 14.49
C SER A 153 17.08 -14.02 14.99
N PRO A 154 16.54 -13.35 16.02
CA PRO A 154 15.19 -13.59 16.50
C PRO A 154 14.16 -13.40 15.38
N LEU A 155 13.24 -14.36 15.22
CA LEU A 155 12.21 -14.32 14.18
C LEU A 155 11.41 -13.02 14.21
N GLN A 156 11.02 -12.57 15.40
CA GLN A 156 10.22 -11.36 15.59
C GLN A 156 10.91 -10.12 14.99
N GLU A 157 12.18 -9.90 15.33
CA GLU A 157 12.97 -8.76 14.81
C GLU A 157 13.09 -8.82 13.28
N VAL A 158 13.29 -10.02 12.73
CA VAL A 158 13.38 -10.26 11.29
C VAL A 158 12.05 -9.95 10.59
N LEU A 159 10.93 -10.39 11.16
CA LEU A 159 9.59 -10.12 10.61
C LEU A 159 9.29 -8.62 10.63
N GLU A 160 9.54 -7.94 11.74
CA GLU A 160 9.31 -6.50 11.83
C GLU A 160 10.19 -5.71 10.85
N ALA A 161 11.48 -6.06 10.75
CA ALA A 161 12.38 -5.44 9.77
C ALA A 161 11.89 -5.68 8.33
N SER A 162 11.46 -6.90 8.02
CA SER A 162 10.91 -7.24 6.70
C SER A 162 9.61 -6.49 6.39
N LEU A 163 8.74 -6.29 7.38
CA LEU A 163 7.50 -5.52 7.22
C LEU A 163 7.78 -4.04 6.99
N ARG A 164 8.75 -3.46 7.71
CA ARG A 164 9.20 -2.08 7.46
C ARG A 164 9.75 -1.91 6.04
N GLU A 165 10.51 -2.88 5.53
CA GLU A 165 11.01 -2.87 4.15
C GLU A 165 9.91 -3.02 3.09
N LEU A 166 8.82 -3.73 3.39
CA LEU A 166 7.67 -3.87 2.48
C LEU A 166 6.91 -2.54 2.28
N GLY A 167 7.00 -1.64 3.25
CA GLY A 167 6.34 -0.34 3.23
C GLY A 167 4.87 -0.38 3.68
N LEU A 168 4.33 0.80 3.94
CA LEU A 168 3.01 0.97 4.55
C LEU A 168 1.85 0.47 3.70
N GLU A 169 1.96 0.56 2.38
CA GLU A 169 0.88 0.13 1.48
C GLU A 169 0.65 -1.38 1.59
N VAL A 170 1.73 -2.17 1.55
CA VAL A 170 1.65 -3.63 1.71
C VAL A 170 1.22 -3.98 3.14
N CYS A 171 1.72 -3.26 4.15
CA CYS A 171 1.31 -3.47 5.54
C CYS A 171 -0.19 -3.18 5.76
N ALA A 172 -0.75 -2.14 5.13
CA ALA A 172 -2.18 -1.83 5.20
C ALA A 172 -3.04 -2.93 4.56
N SER A 173 -2.58 -3.48 3.43
CA SER A 173 -3.25 -4.62 2.78
C SER A 173 -3.15 -5.90 3.61
N LEU A 174 -2.01 -6.15 4.26
CA LEU A 174 -1.87 -7.25 5.21
C LEU A 174 -2.76 -7.07 6.44
N ASP A 175 -2.89 -5.85 6.99
CA ASP A 175 -3.78 -5.57 8.13
C ASP A 175 -5.22 -5.94 7.79
N HIS A 176 -5.69 -5.46 6.63
CA HIS A 176 -7.00 -5.82 6.11
C HIS A 176 -7.16 -7.34 5.98
N ALA A 177 -6.21 -8.00 5.33
CA ALA A 177 -6.29 -9.41 5.00
C ALA A 177 -6.19 -10.32 6.24
N LEU A 178 -5.37 -9.97 7.24
CA LEU A 178 -5.13 -10.77 8.43
C LEU A 178 -6.11 -10.51 9.57
N PHE A 179 -6.63 -9.29 9.71
CA PHE A 179 -7.48 -8.88 10.84
C PHE A 179 -8.92 -8.55 10.45
N GLU A 180 -9.16 -7.92 9.29
CA GLU A 180 -10.50 -7.41 8.95
C GLU A 180 -11.34 -8.35 8.09
N ALA A 181 -10.71 -8.96 7.08
CA ALA A 181 -11.44 -9.70 6.05
C ALA A 181 -12.07 -11.00 6.58
N ALA A 182 -11.67 -11.46 7.77
CA ALA A 182 -12.15 -12.69 8.42
C ALA A 182 -12.11 -13.91 7.47
N LEU A 183 -11.12 -13.95 6.58
CA LEU A 183 -10.93 -15.02 5.61
C LEU A 183 -10.09 -16.15 6.19
N ASP A 184 -10.30 -17.35 5.67
CA ASP A 184 -9.39 -18.46 5.92
C ASP A 184 -8.01 -18.16 5.31
N PRO A 185 -6.90 -18.64 5.93
CA PRO A 185 -5.55 -18.34 5.45
C PRO A 185 -5.28 -18.70 3.98
N ALA A 186 -6.03 -19.67 3.43
CA ALA A 186 -5.94 -20.07 2.02
C ALA A 186 -6.55 -19.03 1.07
N ASP A 187 -7.60 -18.32 1.50
CA ASP A 187 -8.32 -17.34 0.68
C ASP A 187 -7.77 -15.92 0.84
N LEU A 188 -6.91 -15.70 1.83
CA LEU A 188 -6.31 -14.40 2.13
C LEU A 188 -5.67 -13.75 0.90
N PHE A 189 -4.95 -14.54 0.08
CA PHE A 189 -4.28 -14.05 -1.11
C PHE A 189 -5.23 -13.52 -2.20
N SER A 190 -6.53 -13.83 -2.13
CA SER A 190 -7.53 -13.26 -3.06
C SER A 190 -7.79 -11.77 -2.83
N THR A 191 -7.44 -11.27 -1.64
CA THR A 191 -7.57 -9.85 -1.28
C THR A 191 -6.34 -9.01 -1.64
N LEU A 192 -5.24 -9.68 -1.98
CA LEU A 192 -3.97 -9.05 -2.34
C LEU A 192 -3.83 -8.97 -3.86
N THR A 193 -3.28 -7.88 -4.35
CA THR A 193 -2.87 -7.70 -5.74
C THR A 193 -1.66 -8.58 -6.06
N SER A 194 -1.44 -8.82 -7.36
CA SER A 194 -0.26 -9.56 -7.82
C SER A 194 1.07 -8.93 -7.39
N ARG A 195 1.11 -7.59 -7.29
CA ARG A 195 2.30 -6.84 -6.85
C ARG A 195 2.57 -6.98 -5.36
N GLU A 196 1.52 -7.03 -4.54
CA GLU A 196 1.66 -7.30 -3.10
C GLU A 196 2.10 -8.75 -2.86
N VAL A 197 1.54 -9.73 -3.59
CA VAL A 197 2.01 -11.12 -3.50
C VAL A 197 3.46 -11.25 -3.96
N GLU A 198 3.87 -10.54 -5.02
CA GLU A 198 5.27 -10.47 -5.45
C GLU A 198 6.18 -9.88 -4.36
N ALA A 199 5.74 -8.83 -3.68
CA ALA A 199 6.45 -8.19 -2.58
C ALA A 199 6.65 -9.16 -1.39
N LEU A 200 5.60 -9.86 -0.98
CA LEU A 200 5.66 -10.88 0.09
C LEU A 200 6.56 -12.05 -0.28
N ARG A 201 6.57 -12.43 -1.57
CA ARG A 201 7.47 -13.46 -2.08
C ARG A 201 8.93 -13.00 -2.05
N GLY A 202 9.21 -11.75 -2.43
CA GLY A 202 10.55 -11.16 -2.30
C GLY A 202 11.02 -11.10 -0.86
N ALA A 203 10.12 -10.79 0.07
CA ALA A 203 10.36 -10.85 1.52
C ALA A 203 10.42 -12.28 2.08
N SER A 204 10.26 -13.32 1.25
CA SER A 204 10.27 -14.73 1.67
C SER A 204 9.16 -15.12 2.67
N LEU A 205 8.15 -14.28 2.86
CA LEU A 205 6.98 -14.56 3.69
C LEU A 205 5.99 -15.50 2.96
N VAL A 206 6.02 -15.47 1.63
CA VAL A 206 5.19 -16.29 0.74
C VAL A 206 6.07 -17.06 -0.23
N ARG A 207 5.69 -18.29 -0.53
CA ARG A 207 6.27 -19.13 -1.59
C ARG A 207 5.21 -19.53 -2.61
N THR A 208 5.64 -19.94 -3.79
CA THR A 208 4.73 -20.40 -4.85
C THR A 208 4.73 -21.92 -4.90
N SER A 209 3.56 -22.54 -4.71
CA SER A 209 3.34 -23.98 -4.90
C SER A 209 2.57 -24.25 -6.20
N THR A 210 2.26 -25.52 -6.47
CA THR A 210 1.42 -25.90 -7.61
C THR A 210 -0.01 -25.41 -7.52
N SER A 211 -0.51 -25.16 -6.29
CA SER A 211 -1.87 -24.68 -6.05
C SER A 211 -1.97 -23.16 -5.92
N GLY A 212 -0.85 -22.43 -5.88
CA GLY A 212 -0.84 -20.97 -5.79
C GLY A 212 0.15 -20.45 -4.75
N PRO A 213 0.00 -19.17 -4.33
CA PRO A 213 0.78 -18.62 -3.24
C PRO A 213 0.41 -19.28 -1.91
N GLU A 214 1.42 -19.58 -1.08
CA GLU A 214 1.24 -20.11 0.27
C GLU A 214 2.23 -19.45 1.23
N TRP A 215 1.84 -19.33 2.50
CA TRP A 215 2.73 -18.83 3.55
C TRP A 215 3.95 -19.74 3.69
N THR A 216 5.14 -19.13 3.78
CA THR A 216 6.38 -19.87 4.00
C THR A 216 6.38 -20.58 5.36
N MET A 217 5.76 -19.98 6.37
CA MET A 217 5.65 -20.49 7.74
C MET A 217 4.19 -20.48 8.23
N PRO A 218 3.31 -21.35 7.73
CA PRO A 218 1.87 -21.27 7.99
C PRO A 218 1.49 -21.48 9.46
N LEU A 219 2.29 -22.26 10.21
CA LEU A 219 2.08 -22.50 11.64
C LEU A 219 2.55 -21.34 12.54
N ARG A 220 3.16 -20.30 11.95
CA ARG A 220 3.74 -19.12 12.64
C ARG A 220 3.06 -17.81 12.24
N ILE A 221 1.80 -17.89 11.79
CA ILE A 221 1.06 -16.71 11.31
C ILE A 221 0.73 -15.73 12.46
N SER A 222 0.63 -16.23 13.70
CA SER A 222 0.49 -15.41 14.90
C SER A 222 1.66 -14.45 15.07
N GLU A 223 2.89 -14.93 14.90
CA GLU A 223 4.10 -14.15 15.04
C GLU A 223 4.18 -13.06 13.94
N LEU A 224 3.69 -13.35 12.73
CA LEU A 224 3.54 -12.33 11.68
C LEU A 224 2.51 -11.25 12.07
N ARG A 225 1.38 -11.64 12.67
CA ARG A 225 0.34 -10.71 13.13
C ARG A 225 0.85 -9.81 14.25
N ASP A 226 1.62 -10.36 15.18
CA ASP A 226 2.22 -9.62 16.28
C ASP A 226 3.25 -8.62 15.73
N ALA A 227 4.16 -9.06 14.86
CA ALA A 227 5.12 -8.17 14.18
C ALA A 227 4.44 -7.06 13.36
N LEU A 228 3.34 -7.37 12.67
CA LEU A 228 2.57 -6.36 11.94
C LEU A 228 1.93 -5.35 12.89
N SER A 229 1.38 -5.81 14.02
CA SER A 229 0.76 -4.93 15.01
C SER A 229 1.77 -3.96 15.63
N GLU A 230 2.99 -4.43 15.93
CA GLU A 230 4.07 -3.57 16.42
C GLU A 230 4.50 -2.55 15.36
N VAL A 231 4.79 -2.99 14.13
CA VAL A 231 5.19 -2.09 13.04
C VAL A 231 4.14 -1.02 12.74
N LEU A 232 2.85 -1.39 12.75
CA LEU A 232 1.75 -0.45 12.53
C LEU A 232 1.54 0.51 13.70
N SER A 233 1.79 0.06 14.93
CA SER A 233 1.65 0.90 16.14
C SER A 233 2.78 1.92 16.27
N ASP A 234 3.98 1.57 15.82
CA ASP A 234 5.14 2.48 15.77
C ASP A 234 5.04 3.53 14.66
N GLN A 235 4.14 3.34 13.68
CA GLN A 235 4.07 4.20 12.53
C GLN A 235 3.49 5.57 12.85
N THR A 236 4.26 6.61 12.55
CA THR A 236 3.84 8.02 12.75
C THR A 236 3.73 8.81 11.45
N GLU A 237 4.25 8.30 10.34
CA GLU A 237 4.21 8.99 9.05
C GLU A 237 2.89 8.74 8.32
N THR A 238 2.46 9.75 7.56
CA THR A 238 1.25 9.67 6.74
C THR A 238 1.52 9.00 5.39
N GLN A 239 0.59 8.18 4.91
CA GLN A 239 0.63 7.67 3.54
C GLN A 239 0.48 8.80 2.51
N GLU A 240 1.21 8.73 1.41
CA GLU A 240 1.20 9.74 0.33
C GLU A 240 -0.22 10.02 -0.20
N ALA A 241 -1.04 8.97 -0.33
CA ALA A 241 -2.42 9.06 -0.81
C ALA A 241 -3.37 9.82 0.13
N LEU A 242 -3.02 10.03 1.41
CA LEU A 242 -3.92 10.56 2.43
C LEU A 242 -4.53 11.92 2.05
N GLY A 243 -3.71 12.84 1.54
CA GLY A 243 -4.16 14.16 1.13
C GLY A 243 -5.21 14.12 0.01
N ALA A 244 -4.98 13.28 -1.00
CA ALA A 244 -5.89 13.10 -2.13
C ALA A 244 -7.20 12.39 -1.72
N VAL A 245 -7.12 11.42 -0.81
CA VAL A 245 -8.31 10.76 -0.26
C VAL A 245 -9.16 11.75 0.54
N PHE A 246 -8.54 12.53 1.43
CA PHE A 246 -9.26 13.53 2.22
C PHE A 246 -9.94 14.59 1.33
N ALA A 247 -9.24 15.10 0.32
CA ALA A 247 -9.80 16.06 -0.63
C ALA A 247 -11.01 15.47 -1.40
N SER A 248 -10.93 14.19 -1.78
CA SER A 248 -12.01 13.49 -2.48
C SER A 248 -13.22 13.27 -1.59
N LEU A 249 -13.01 12.82 -0.34
CA LEU A 249 -14.08 12.69 0.66
C LEU A 249 -14.74 14.05 0.95
N TRP A 250 -13.94 15.10 1.13
CA TRP A 250 -14.43 16.46 1.32
C TRP A 250 -15.34 16.89 0.16
N SER A 251 -14.91 16.65 -1.08
CA SER A 251 -15.69 16.94 -2.28
C SER A 251 -17.02 16.18 -2.30
N ILE A 252 -17.02 14.88 -1.97
CA ILE A 252 -18.23 14.05 -1.88
C ILE A 252 -19.18 14.66 -0.85
N GLU A 253 -18.73 14.84 0.40
CA GLU A 253 -19.60 15.32 1.47
C GLU A 253 -20.16 16.71 1.18
N ARG A 254 -19.34 17.64 0.66
CA ARG A 254 -19.79 19.00 0.31
C ARG A 254 -20.81 18.98 -0.82
N SER A 255 -20.66 18.10 -1.80
CA SER A 255 -21.62 17.95 -2.90
C SER A 255 -22.96 17.39 -2.39
N VAL A 256 -22.94 16.35 -1.55
CA VAL A 256 -24.16 15.81 -0.92
C VAL A 256 -24.86 16.88 -0.08
N ARG A 257 -24.11 17.58 0.79
CA ARG A 257 -24.66 18.70 1.60
C ARG A 257 -25.27 19.79 0.71
N ARG A 258 -24.61 20.15 -0.39
CA ARG A 258 -25.13 21.16 -1.33
C ARG A 258 -26.45 20.71 -1.96
N ALA A 259 -26.51 19.49 -2.48
CA ALA A 259 -27.72 18.95 -3.10
C ALA A 259 -28.89 18.85 -2.11
N LEU A 260 -28.62 18.35 -0.89
CA LEU A 260 -29.59 18.33 0.21
C LEU A 260 -30.10 19.73 0.54
N ARG A 261 -29.21 20.72 0.62
CA ARG A 261 -29.58 22.10 0.91
C ARG A 261 -30.50 22.68 -0.16
N ILE A 262 -30.14 22.54 -1.43
CA ILE A 262 -30.94 23.03 -2.55
C ILE A 262 -32.34 22.41 -2.48
N ARG A 263 -32.40 21.09 -2.37
CA ARG A 263 -33.67 20.35 -2.28
C ARG A 263 -34.49 20.75 -1.05
N ALA A 264 -33.86 20.91 0.10
CA ALA A 264 -34.53 21.33 1.32
C ALA A 264 -35.10 22.75 1.22
N ILE A 265 -34.40 23.67 0.56
CA ILE A 265 -34.88 25.04 0.31
C ILE A 265 -36.08 25.01 -0.65
N GLU A 266 -36.03 24.21 -1.71
CA GLU A 266 -37.16 24.04 -2.63
C GLU A 266 -38.42 23.52 -1.92
N LEU A 267 -38.25 22.54 -1.02
CA LEU A 267 -39.36 21.89 -0.34
C LEU A 267 -39.95 22.72 0.81
N TRP A 268 -39.12 23.43 1.56
CA TRP A 268 -39.52 24.04 2.84
C TRP A 268 -39.25 25.54 2.95
N GLY A 269 -38.65 26.17 1.93
CA GLY A 269 -38.35 27.60 1.89
C GLY A 269 -37.59 28.06 3.13
N ALA A 270 -38.02 29.16 3.75
CA ALA A 270 -37.39 29.72 4.94
C ALA A 270 -37.32 28.75 6.16
N ARG A 271 -38.16 27.71 6.19
CA ARG A 271 -38.20 26.73 7.29
C ARG A 271 -37.28 25.53 7.08
N TRP A 272 -36.53 25.47 5.97
CA TRP A 272 -35.71 24.31 5.60
C TRP A 272 -34.77 23.86 6.71
N ARG A 273 -34.12 24.79 7.42
CA ARG A 273 -33.17 24.47 8.50
C ARG A 273 -33.80 23.61 9.60
N ARG A 274 -35.08 23.86 9.92
CA ARG A 274 -35.79 23.08 10.95
C ARG A 274 -36.33 21.75 10.42
N GLN A 275 -36.73 21.73 9.15
CA GLN A 275 -37.45 20.60 8.54
C GLN A 275 -36.53 19.54 7.94
N VAL A 276 -35.31 19.92 7.57
CA VAL A 276 -34.33 19.03 6.94
C VAL A 276 -33.79 17.98 7.91
N LEU A 277 -33.76 18.27 9.20
CA LEU A 277 -33.40 17.31 10.24
C LEU A 277 -34.65 16.58 10.75
N ALA A 278 -34.53 15.26 10.93
CA ALA A 278 -35.60 14.42 11.45
C ALA A 278 -35.17 13.73 12.75
N GLY A 279 -36.13 13.34 13.58
CA GLY A 279 -35.88 12.60 14.81
C GLY A 279 -34.93 13.34 15.77
N ASP A 280 -33.96 12.61 16.29
CA ASP A 280 -32.95 13.06 17.25
C ASP A 280 -31.82 13.90 16.62
N LEU A 281 -31.71 13.95 15.28
CA LEU A 281 -30.68 14.75 14.58
C LEU A 281 -30.76 16.23 14.94
N LYS A 282 -31.95 16.73 15.27
CA LYS A 282 -32.15 18.11 15.71
C LYS A 282 -31.39 18.41 16.99
N GLU A 283 -31.54 17.57 18.01
CA GLU A 283 -30.86 17.74 19.29
C GLU A 283 -29.35 17.51 19.15
N LYS A 284 -28.95 16.50 18.37
CA LYS A 284 -27.53 16.20 18.07
C LYS A 284 -26.83 17.36 17.37
N VAL A 285 -27.41 17.90 16.28
CA VAL A 285 -26.84 19.02 15.53
C VAL A 285 -26.77 20.27 16.39
N GLU A 286 -27.84 20.58 17.12
CA GLU A 286 -27.88 21.74 18.00
C GLU A 286 -26.82 21.62 19.11
N GLY A 287 -26.67 20.45 19.74
CA GLY A 287 -25.64 20.18 20.73
C GLY A 287 -24.22 20.36 20.18
N ARG A 288 -23.90 19.70 19.05
CA ARG A 288 -22.58 19.82 18.39
C ARG A 288 -22.26 21.26 18.01
N ALA A 289 -23.24 21.98 17.45
CA ALA A 289 -23.07 23.36 17.02
C ALA A 289 -22.79 24.29 18.20
N LYS A 290 -23.53 24.17 19.31
CA LYS A 290 -23.33 24.99 20.51
C LYS A 290 -21.96 24.76 21.14
N THR A 291 -21.55 23.50 21.25
CA THR A 291 -20.27 23.14 21.86
C THR A 291 -19.08 23.69 21.07
N SER A 292 -19.20 23.80 19.74
CA SER A 292 -18.06 24.13 18.87
C SER A 292 -18.03 25.58 18.36
N ALA A 293 -19.13 26.13 17.83
CA ALA A 293 -19.08 27.41 17.10
C ALA A 293 -20.26 28.37 17.33
N TYR A 294 -21.39 27.86 17.83
CA TYR A 294 -22.65 28.61 17.98
C TYR A 294 -23.14 28.61 19.43
N ALA A 295 -22.27 28.91 20.39
CA ALA A 295 -22.57 28.82 21.83
C ALA A 295 -23.83 29.60 22.26
N VAL A 296 -24.15 30.71 21.59
CA VAL A 296 -25.31 31.57 21.88
C VAL A 296 -26.60 31.15 21.17
N ALA A 297 -26.56 30.13 20.30
CA ALA A 297 -27.76 29.71 19.59
C ALA A 297 -28.78 29.11 20.57
N SER A 298 -30.01 29.63 20.57
CA SER A 298 -31.15 29.09 21.31
C SER A 298 -31.99 28.13 20.48
N SER A 299 -31.75 28.04 19.17
CA SER A 299 -32.39 27.06 18.29
C SER A 299 -31.61 26.84 16.99
N ILE A 300 -31.90 25.74 16.30
CA ILE A 300 -31.38 25.44 14.94
C ILE A 300 -31.56 26.58 13.93
N SER A 301 -32.59 27.42 14.07
CA SER A 301 -32.83 28.48 13.10
C SER A 301 -31.75 29.55 13.10
N GLN A 302 -30.99 29.65 14.19
CA GLN A 302 -29.86 30.58 14.36
C GLN A 302 -28.53 29.99 13.89
N ILE A 303 -28.49 28.69 13.58
CA ILE A 303 -27.32 28.04 12.99
C ILE A 303 -27.33 28.35 11.49
N ARG A 304 -26.21 28.87 10.97
CA ARG A 304 -26.08 29.25 9.55
C ARG A 304 -26.51 28.11 8.63
N ASP A 305 -26.01 26.92 8.92
CA ASP A 305 -26.28 25.70 8.18
C ASP A 305 -26.25 24.45 9.08
N PRO A 306 -27.41 23.82 9.36
CA PRO A 306 -27.45 22.62 10.17
C PRO A 306 -26.82 21.38 9.50
N LEU A 307 -26.70 21.34 8.16
CA LEU A 307 -26.15 20.19 7.44
C LEU A 307 -24.62 20.05 7.61
N GLU A 308 -23.93 21.13 8.00
CA GLU A 308 -22.48 21.10 8.27
C GLU A 308 -22.14 20.30 9.53
N TRP A 309 -23.11 20.06 10.40
CA TRP A 309 -22.95 19.33 11.67
C TRP A 309 -23.34 17.85 11.58
N LEU A 310 -23.79 17.41 10.41
CA LEU A 310 -24.08 16.01 10.12
C LEU A 310 -22.81 15.28 9.69
N THR A 311 -22.61 14.10 10.24
CA THR A 311 -21.65 13.10 9.74
C THR A 311 -22.08 12.59 8.36
N MET A 312 -21.18 11.95 7.62
CA MET A 312 -21.51 11.36 6.32
C MET A 312 -22.65 10.34 6.43
N GLY A 313 -22.68 9.51 7.47
CA GLY A 313 -23.79 8.57 7.71
C GLY A 313 -25.13 9.30 7.88
N GLU A 314 -25.19 10.31 8.75
CA GLU A 314 -26.41 11.08 8.99
C GLU A 314 -26.85 11.90 7.76
N LEU A 315 -25.92 12.31 6.88
CA LEU A 315 -26.25 12.93 5.59
C LEU A 315 -26.95 11.95 4.66
N LEU A 316 -26.44 10.72 4.56
CA LEU A 316 -27.02 9.67 3.72
C LEU A 316 -28.40 9.24 4.25
N GLU A 317 -28.56 9.14 5.57
CA GLU A 317 -29.86 8.92 6.22
C GLU A 317 -30.84 10.05 5.94
N THR A 318 -30.39 11.31 6.04
CA THR A 318 -31.21 12.48 5.73
C THR A 318 -31.66 12.47 4.27
N ARG A 319 -30.78 12.05 3.35
CA ARG A 319 -31.10 11.88 1.93
C ARG A 319 -32.13 10.78 1.69
N ALA A 320 -32.12 9.69 2.46
CA ALA A 320 -33.07 8.58 2.30
C ALA A 320 -34.52 8.93 2.66
N ARG A 321 -34.79 10.12 3.19
CA ARG A 321 -36.15 10.59 3.49
C ARG A 321 -36.97 10.73 2.21
N SER A 322 -38.20 10.19 2.23
CA SER A 322 -39.12 10.18 1.08
C SER A 322 -39.43 11.57 0.51
N GLN A 323 -39.39 12.63 1.32
CA GLN A 323 -39.64 14.00 0.84
C GLN A 323 -38.47 14.56 0.02
N ILE A 324 -37.23 14.17 0.33
CA ILE A 324 -36.03 14.66 -0.36
C ILE A 324 -35.96 14.05 -1.75
N GLY A 325 -36.12 12.74 -1.85
CA GLY A 325 -36.00 11.99 -3.09
C GLY A 325 -34.56 11.57 -3.39
N ASP A 326 -34.30 11.28 -4.66
CA ASP A 326 -33.09 10.59 -5.10
C ASP A 326 -31.86 11.50 -5.31
N LEU A 327 -32.08 12.82 -5.37
CA LEU A 327 -31.09 13.85 -5.68
C LEU A 327 -30.34 13.59 -7.01
N GLY A 328 -30.96 12.89 -7.97
CA GLY A 328 -30.34 12.58 -9.26
C GLY A 328 -29.47 11.31 -9.28
N LEU A 329 -29.39 10.57 -8.17
CA LEU A 329 -28.80 9.22 -8.11
C LEU A 329 -29.82 8.19 -7.65
N GLU A 330 -29.93 7.08 -8.38
CA GLU A 330 -30.82 5.98 -8.03
C GLU A 330 -30.44 5.32 -6.70
N GLU A 331 -31.44 4.76 -6.00
CA GLU A 331 -31.27 4.12 -4.68
C GLU A 331 -30.16 3.06 -4.62
N PRO A 332 -30.02 2.15 -5.62
CA PRO A 332 -28.93 1.17 -5.61
C PRO A 332 -27.55 1.84 -5.62
N LEU A 333 -27.38 2.92 -6.37
CA LEU A 333 -26.10 3.63 -6.44
C LEU A 333 -25.77 4.34 -5.13
N TRP A 334 -26.77 4.87 -4.42
CA TRP A 334 -26.55 5.42 -3.08
C TRP A 334 -26.10 4.37 -2.07
N LYS A 335 -26.68 3.17 -2.13
CA LYS A 335 -26.24 2.05 -1.29
C LYS A 335 -24.81 1.66 -1.60
N THR A 336 -24.44 1.55 -2.89
CA THR A 336 -23.06 1.27 -3.29
C THR A 336 -22.10 2.37 -2.85
N LEU A 337 -22.47 3.65 -3.01
CA LEU A 337 -21.69 4.78 -2.52
C LEU A 337 -21.47 4.66 -1.01
N ALA A 338 -22.52 4.42 -0.23
CA ALA A 338 -22.43 4.29 1.21
C ALA A 338 -21.48 3.14 1.61
N ASN A 339 -21.67 1.97 1.00
CA ASN A 339 -20.90 0.76 1.29
C ASN A 339 -19.41 0.90 0.94
N GLU A 340 -19.09 1.66 -0.10
CA GLU A 340 -17.71 1.85 -0.54
C GLU A 340 -17.01 3.05 0.14
N VAL A 341 -17.72 4.15 0.38
CA VAL A 341 -17.12 5.41 0.86
C VAL A 341 -17.10 5.51 2.39
N LEU A 342 -18.12 5.00 3.10
CA LEU A 342 -18.16 5.08 4.56
C LEU A 342 -17.00 4.34 5.24
N PRO A 343 -16.57 3.14 4.80
CA PRO A 343 -15.41 2.47 5.37
C PRO A 343 -14.14 3.33 5.29
N VAL A 344 -13.87 3.94 4.13
CA VAL A 344 -12.70 4.82 3.92
C VAL A 344 -12.76 6.04 4.83
N ARG A 345 -13.93 6.68 4.93
CA ARG A 345 -14.13 7.82 5.83
C ARG A 345 -13.91 7.43 7.30
N ASN A 346 -14.36 6.23 7.69
CA ASN A 346 -14.21 5.73 9.06
C ASN A 346 -12.74 5.42 9.37
N GLN A 347 -12.00 4.80 8.45
CA GLN A 347 -10.55 4.60 8.60
C GLN A 347 -9.84 5.94 8.91
N ILE A 348 -10.08 6.98 8.11
CA ILE A 348 -9.50 8.31 8.34
C ILE A 348 -9.92 8.88 9.70
N SER A 349 -11.20 8.73 10.07
CA SER A 349 -11.71 9.23 11.35
C SER A 349 -11.06 8.56 12.56
N HIS A 350 -10.53 7.35 12.38
CA HIS A 350 -9.83 6.57 13.40
C HIS A 350 -8.31 6.58 13.21
N MET A 351 -7.77 7.43 12.33
CA MET A 351 -6.33 7.50 12.00
C MET A 351 -5.75 6.14 11.57
N ARG A 352 -6.56 5.30 10.92
CA ARG A 352 -6.12 4.00 10.40
C ARG A 352 -5.51 4.17 9.02
N LEU A 353 -4.63 3.24 8.66
CA LEU A 353 -4.06 3.20 7.31
C LEU A 353 -5.13 3.00 6.25
N LEU A 354 -4.92 3.67 5.13
CA LEU A 354 -5.66 3.52 3.89
C LEU A 354 -5.18 2.28 3.14
N ARG A 355 -6.12 1.59 2.52
CA ARG A 355 -5.82 0.51 1.57
C ARG A 355 -5.45 1.11 0.22
N PRO A 356 -4.62 0.44 -0.60
CA PRO A 356 -4.22 0.93 -1.92
C PRO A 356 -5.41 1.25 -2.84
N THR A 357 -6.53 0.56 -2.68
CA THR A 357 -7.75 0.74 -3.50
C THR A 357 -8.66 1.90 -3.05
N ASP A 358 -8.43 2.46 -1.85
CA ASP A 358 -9.33 3.46 -1.27
C ASP A 358 -9.30 4.77 -2.05
N LEU A 359 -8.13 5.20 -2.55
CA LEU A 359 -8.01 6.40 -3.39
C LEU A 359 -8.82 6.29 -4.67
N GLY A 360 -8.69 5.17 -5.40
CA GLY A 360 -9.47 4.92 -6.61
C GLY A 360 -10.98 4.92 -6.32
N THR A 361 -11.38 4.35 -5.19
CA THR A 361 -12.78 4.29 -4.75
C THR A 361 -13.36 5.68 -4.49
N VAL A 362 -12.67 6.53 -3.73
CA VAL A 362 -13.19 7.88 -3.43
C VAL A 362 -13.11 8.81 -4.64
N LEU A 363 -12.11 8.69 -5.51
CA LEU A 363 -12.02 9.47 -6.75
C LEU A 363 -13.17 9.13 -7.71
N LYS A 364 -13.48 7.84 -7.87
CA LYS A 364 -14.63 7.37 -8.65
C LYS A 364 -15.91 8.04 -8.17
N TRP A 365 -16.19 7.96 -6.86
CA TRP A 365 -17.42 8.52 -6.30
C TRP A 365 -17.44 10.04 -6.30
N ALA A 366 -16.31 10.72 -6.05
CA ALA A 366 -16.23 12.16 -6.17
C ALA A 366 -16.67 12.63 -7.55
N LYS A 367 -16.20 11.96 -8.62
CA LYS A 367 -16.61 12.25 -10.00
C LYS A 367 -18.09 11.97 -10.25
N VAL A 368 -18.60 10.81 -9.81
CA VAL A 368 -20.02 10.45 -9.98
C VAL A 368 -20.92 11.48 -9.31
N VAL A 369 -20.62 11.82 -8.05
CA VAL A 369 -21.39 12.77 -7.24
C VAL A 369 -21.34 14.17 -7.85
N GLN A 370 -20.17 14.65 -8.30
CA GLN A 370 -20.04 15.97 -8.95
C GLN A 370 -20.81 16.10 -10.28
N VAL A 371 -21.04 14.98 -10.98
CA VAL A 371 -21.80 14.96 -12.25
C VAL A 371 -23.30 14.85 -11.98
N LYS A 372 -23.70 13.98 -11.05
CA LYS A 372 -25.10 13.60 -10.84
C LYS A 372 -25.84 14.52 -9.87
N LEU A 373 -25.18 15.12 -8.88
CA LEU A 373 -25.79 16.00 -7.88
C LEU A 373 -25.79 17.49 -8.25
N ARG A 374 -25.74 17.82 -9.54
CA ARG A 374 -25.63 19.21 -10.01
C ARG A 374 -26.91 20.02 -9.85
#